data_AF-A0AAD6RDI7-F1
#
_entry.id   AF-A0AAD6RDI7-F1
#
_cell.length_a   1.000
_cell.length_b   1.000
_cell.length_c   1.000
_cell.angle_alpha   90.00
_cell.angle_beta   90.00
_cell.angle_gamma   90.00
#
_symmetry.space_group_name_H-M   'P 1'
#
loop_
_entity.id
_entity.type
_entity.pdbx_description
1 polymer ?
#
loop_
_entity_poly.entity_id
_entity_poly.type
_entity_poly.pdbx_seq_one_letter_code
_entity_poly.pdbx_strand_id
1 'polypeptide(L)'
;MSPDGATEVQICSDENGGFHGGYIKTHCLKSELPFCSSSYLPGIALNPFQDSEKLARVVTASAKGFSIGAGIKGGLALFSIIARLRRTRLSSTRKVEVFSNRKAIDLAIKETLRYGLFLGTFAGTFVSVDEIIAYLGGHRRTAKWRSLLAGLIAGPSMLLTGPKTQHTSLAIYILMRAAVLASRCGIKSKRFGKICKPLTWKHGDVFLMCLSSSQVLSAYILKQDSLPPSYKSFLNKHGGKDLSILQGVKDIASGLPFTNLEAIEKYYNSTGVDIKLDPEMKIPCTIIHGNQSCSAHVVSFFLQAYKRALPVYLPVYLIPALIVHRQGLLKR
;
A
#
# COMPACT_ATOMS: atom_id res chain seq x y z
N MET A 1 -51.10 10.39 -1.39
CA MET A 1 -50.38 10.97 -2.54
C MET A 1 -49.04 11.46 -2.02
N SER A 2 -48.00 11.35 -2.84
CA SER A 2 -46.57 11.43 -2.53
C SER A 2 -46.07 12.45 -1.47
N PRO A 3 -44.92 12.11 -0.85
CA PRO A 3 -44.23 12.89 0.19
C PRO A 3 -43.27 13.91 -0.42
N ASP A 4 -42.86 14.93 0.33
CA ASP A 4 -41.59 15.64 0.16
C ASP A 4 -41.22 16.37 1.45
N GLY A 5 -40.06 16.04 2.01
CA GLY A 5 -39.60 16.61 3.29
C GLY A 5 -38.42 15.84 3.88
N ALA A 6 -37.41 15.53 3.08
CA ALA A 6 -36.16 14.95 3.56
C ALA A 6 -35.12 16.06 3.68
N THR A 7 -34.80 16.41 4.92
CA THR A 7 -33.70 17.27 5.33
C THR A 7 -32.38 16.63 4.91
N GLU A 8 -31.76 17.15 3.85
CA GLU A 8 -30.48 16.70 3.34
C GLU A 8 -29.37 17.28 4.24
N VAL A 9 -28.79 16.45 5.11
CA VAL A 9 -27.57 16.78 5.85
C VAL A 9 -26.42 16.72 4.86
N GLN A 10 -26.07 17.88 4.33
CA GLN A 10 -24.92 18.08 3.46
C GLN A 10 -23.62 17.91 4.27
N ILE A 11 -23.04 16.72 4.22
CA ILE A 11 -21.69 16.47 4.72
C ILE A 11 -20.70 17.11 3.76
N CYS A 12 -20.23 18.31 4.10
CA CYS A 12 -19.04 18.92 3.52
C CYS A 12 -17.82 18.05 3.84
N SER A 13 -17.47 17.14 2.93
CA SER A 13 -16.12 16.58 2.88
C SER A 13 -15.19 17.57 2.19
N ASP A 14 -14.61 18.44 3.01
CA ASP A 14 -13.51 19.30 2.63
C ASP A 14 -12.22 18.45 2.60
N GLU A 15 -11.93 17.84 1.45
CA GLU A 15 -10.59 17.33 1.12
C GLU A 15 -10.14 17.93 -0.22
N ASN A 16 -10.04 19.26 -0.25
CA ASN A 16 -9.23 19.96 -1.22
C ASN A 16 -7.74 19.80 -0.85
N GLY A 17 -7.19 18.62 -1.11
CA GLY A 17 -5.76 18.40 -1.30
C GLY A 17 -5.31 18.86 -2.69
N GLY A 18 -5.67 20.07 -3.07
CA GLY A 18 -5.23 20.71 -4.30
C GLY A 18 -3.76 21.07 -4.16
N PHE A 19 -2.89 20.44 -4.96
CA PHE A 19 -1.57 20.98 -5.23
C PHE A 19 -1.76 22.34 -5.91
N HIS A 20 -1.72 23.41 -5.10
CA HIS A 20 -1.58 24.78 -5.57
C HIS A 20 -0.23 24.91 -6.28
N GLY A 21 -0.22 24.59 -7.57
CA GLY A 21 0.75 25.17 -8.49
C GLY A 21 0.47 26.65 -8.57
N GLY A 22 1.26 27.45 -7.84
CA GLY A 22 1.21 28.90 -7.94
C GLY A 22 1.39 29.33 -9.39
N TYR A 23 0.32 29.83 -10.00
CA TYR A 23 0.41 30.65 -11.20
C TYR A 23 1.04 31.98 -10.77
N ILE A 24 2.37 32.09 -10.92
CA ILE A 24 3.01 33.41 -10.98
C ILE A 24 2.54 34.03 -12.30
N LYS A 25 1.62 34.98 -12.17
CA LYS A 25 1.11 35.82 -13.24
C LYS A 25 2.15 36.90 -13.50
N THR A 26 3.19 36.58 -14.26
CA THR A 26 4.12 37.60 -14.76
C THR A 26 3.39 38.40 -15.82
N HIS A 27 3.05 39.65 -15.49
CA HIS A 27 2.63 40.65 -16.46
C HIS A 27 3.77 40.82 -17.48
N CYS A 28 3.63 40.26 -18.68
CA CYS A 28 4.51 40.60 -19.80
C CYS A 28 4.21 42.05 -20.19
N LEU A 29 5.17 42.93 -19.88
CA LEU A 29 5.21 44.27 -20.42
C LEU A 29 5.34 44.18 -21.95
N LYS A 30 4.51 44.97 -22.60
CA LYS A 30 4.38 45.12 -24.04
C LYS A 30 5.60 45.87 -24.58
N SER A 31 6.30 45.28 -25.55
CA SER A 31 7.16 46.02 -26.48
C SER A 31 7.12 45.32 -27.84
N GLU A 32 6.41 45.96 -28.76
CA GLU A 32 6.29 45.68 -30.20
C GLU A 32 7.61 46.11 -30.88
N LEU A 33 8.31 45.30 -31.71
CA LEU A 33 8.26 45.13 -33.20
C LEU A 33 9.71 44.74 -33.66
N PRO A 34 9.99 44.33 -34.92
CA PRO A 34 9.13 43.81 -35.99
C PRO A 34 9.62 42.46 -36.59
N PHE A 35 8.77 41.94 -37.49
CA PHE A 35 8.97 40.89 -38.49
C PHE A 35 10.40 40.67 -39.01
N CYS A 36 10.80 39.40 -39.08
CA CYS A 36 11.57 38.86 -40.20
C CYS A 36 11.12 37.42 -40.47
N SER A 37 10.42 37.24 -41.59
CA SER A 37 10.09 35.93 -42.15
C SER A 37 11.38 35.28 -42.66
N SER A 38 11.69 34.07 -42.19
CA SER A 38 12.47 33.14 -42.99
C SER A 38 12.10 31.70 -42.68
N SER A 39 11.54 31.05 -43.69
CA SER A 39 11.23 29.64 -43.77
C SER A 39 12.52 28.83 -43.82
N TYR A 40 12.77 28.01 -42.79
CA TYR A 40 13.76 26.93 -42.83
C TYR A 40 13.21 25.68 -42.11
N LEU A 41 13.50 24.52 -42.69
CA LEU A 41 13.16 23.17 -42.23
C LEU A 41 13.47 22.93 -40.74
N PRO A 42 12.84 21.93 -40.09
CA PRO A 42 13.06 21.63 -38.67
C PRO A 42 14.41 20.93 -38.47
N GLY A 43 15.49 21.71 -38.53
CA GLY A 43 16.75 21.39 -37.89
C GLY A 43 16.61 21.58 -36.39
N ILE A 44 17.11 20.64 -35.63
CA ILE A 44 17.13 20.66 -34.16
C ILE A 44 17.97 21.87 -33.70
N ALA A 45 17.33 23.02 -33.52
CA ALA A 45 17.93 24.17 -32.85
C ALA A 45 17.87 23.90 -31.33
N LEU A 46 18.94 23.31 -30.79
CA LEU A 46 19.16 23.25 -29.34
C LEU A 46 19.45 24.68 -28.86
N ASN A 47 18.53 25.27 -28.10
CA ASN A 47 18.72 26.58 -27.48
C ASN A 47 19.37 26.36 -26.10
N PRO A 48 20.66 26.70 -25.89
CA PRO A 48 21.41 26.30 -24.70
C PRO A 48 20.79 26.78 -23.38
N PHE A 49 20.14 27.95 -23.40
CA PHE A 49 19.47 28.52 -22.22
C PHE A 49 18.19 27.76 -21.83
N GLN A 50 17.42 27.30 -22.81
CA GLN A 50 16.19 26.57 -22.56
C GLN A 50 16.45 25.11 -22.16
N ASP A 51 17.57 24.55 -22.63
CA ASP A 51 18.04 23.22 -22.23
C ASP A 51 18.56 23.19 -20.78
N SER A 52 19.19 24.29 -20.33
CA SER A 52 19.66 24.44 -18.94
C SER A 52 18.50 24.39 -17.92
N GLU A 53 17.41 25.11 -18.16
CA GLU A 53 16.23 25.08 -17.27
C GLU A 53 15.53 23.72 -17.27
N LYS A 54 15.45 23.05 -18.43
CA LYS A 54 14.86 21.71 -18.56
C LYS A 54 15.72 20.66 -17.85
N LEU A 55 17.04 20.72 -18.03
CA LEU A 55 17.99 19.87 -17.32
C LEU A 55 17.91 20.10 -15.81
N ALA A 56 17.80 21.35 -15.36
CA ALA A 56 17.64 21.66 -13.94
C ALA A 56 16.35 21.04 -13.36
N ARG A 57 15.25 21.02 -14.13
CA ARG A 57 14.00 20.33 -13.71
C ARG A 57 14.16 18.82 -13.62
N VAL A 58 14.82 18.19 -14.60
CA VAL A 58 15.10 16.74 -14.59
C VAL A 58 15.99 16.38 -13.41
N VAL A 59 17.06 17.14 -13.16
CA VAL A 59 17.98 16.93 -12.03
C VAL A 59 17.24 17.13 -10.71
N THR A 60 16.43 18.17 -10.59
CA THR A 60 15.62 18.43 -9.39
C THR A 60 14.62 17.30 -9.13
N ALA A 61 13.93 16.82 -10.17
CA ALA A 61 12.99 15.71 -10.06
C ALA A 61 13.69 14.41 -9.65
N SER A 62 14.86 14.13 -10.24
CA SER A 62 15.69 12.97 -9.90
C SER A 62 16.21 13.04 -8.46
N ALA A 63 16.70 14.20 -8.03
CA ALA A 63 17.18 14.42 -6.67
C ALA A 63 16.07 14.29 -5.62
N LYS A 64 14.87 14.82 -5.92
CA LYS A 64 13.68 14.65 -5.08
C LYS A 64 13.27 13.18 -5.00
N GLY A 65 13.20 12.48 -6.15
CA GLY A 65 12.89 11.04 -6.20
C GLY A 65 13.88 10.19 -5.41
N PHE A 66 15.18 10.47 -5.56
CA PHE A 66 16.24 9.83 -4.81
C PHE A 66 16.11 10.07 -3.30
N SER A 67 15.87 11.32 -2.88
CA SER A 67 15.74 11.68 -1.47
C SER A 67 14.54 10.99 -0.81
N ILE A 68 13.41 10.90 -1.51
CA ILE A 68 12.22 10.18 -1.04
C ILE A 68 12.52 8.68 -0.92
N GLY A 69 13.16 8.09 -1.94
CA GLY A 69 13.50 6.66 -1.94
C GLY A 69 14.48 6.27 -0.85
N ALA A 70 15.55 7.06 -0.71
CA ALA A 70 16.55 6.90 0.33
C ALA A 70 15.92 7.13 1.73
N GLY A 71 15.02 8.09 1.87
CA GLY A 71 14.31 8.37 3.12
C GLY A 71 13.42 7.21 3.58
N ILE A 72 12.63 6.62 2.68
CA ILE A 72 11.73 5.51 3.03
C ILE A 72 12.53 4.27 3.44
N LYS A 73 13.48 3.82 2.60
CA LYS A 73 14.26 2.59 2.90
C LYS A 73 15.29 2.80 4.00
N GLY A 74 15.95 3.96 4.01
CA GLY A 74 16.89 4.35 5.05
C GLY A 74 16.22 4.53 6.41
N GLY A 75 15.03 5.12 6.44
CA GLY A 75 14.22 5.25 7.67
C GLY A 75 13.83 3.90 8.25
N LEU A 76 13.38 2.95 7.41
CA LEU A 76 13.07 1.58 7.84
C LEU A 76 14.31 0.84 8.36
N ALA A 77 15.44 0.98 7.67
CA ALA A 77 16.71 0.39 8.10
C ALA A 77 17.15 0.96 9.47
N LEU A 78 17.15 2.28 9.61
CA LEU A 78 17.49 2.98 10.85
C LEU A 78 16.56 2.57 12.00
N PHE A 79 15.25 2.53 11.75
CA PHE A 79 14.28 2.07 12.74
C PHE A 79 14.53 0.62 13.16
N SER A 80 14.83 -0.26 12.22
CA SER A 80 15.11 -1.67 12.52
C SER A 80 16.38 -1.85 13.37
N ILE A 81 17.41 -1.03 13.14
CA ILE A 81 18.65 -1.02 13.92
C ILE A 81 18.38 -0.47 15.33
N ILE A 82 17.68 0.66 15.45
CA ILE A 82 17.31 1.25 16.74
C ILE A 82 16.44 0.28 17.56
N ALA A 83 15.47 -0.38 16.93
CA ALA A 83 14.60 -1.35 17.58
C ALA A 83 15.36 -2.61 18.05
N ARG A 84 16.43 -2.99 17.35
CA ARG A 84 17.34 -4.06 17.78
C ARG A 84 18.20 -3.60 18.96
N LEU A 85 18.86 -2.44 18.86
CA LEU A 85 19.66 -1.88 19.96
C LEU A 85 18.84 -1.72 21.26
N ARG A 86 17.58 -1.30 21.16
CA ARG A 86 16.68 -1.17 22.33
C ARG A 86 16.33 -2.52 22.94
N ARG A 87 16.19 -3.58 22.14
CA ARG A 87 15.99 -4.96 22.62
C ARG A 87 17.25 -5.55 23.22
N THR A 88 18.42 -5.30 22.63
CA THR A 88 19.71 -5.75 23.15
C THR A 88 20.08 -5.06 24.47
N ARG A 89 19.63 -3.81 24.71
CA ARG A 89 19.77 -3.17 26.03
C ARG A 89 19.04 -3.93 27.15
N LEU A 90 18.14 -4.84 26.82
CA LEU A 90 17.38 -5.70 27.73
C LEU A 90 17.95 -7.15 27.79
N SER A 91 18.92 -7.52 26.97
CA SER A 91 19.50 -8.88 26.95
C SER A 91 21.03 -8.86 26.82
N SER A 92 21.70 -9.35 27.87
CA SER A 92 23.15 -9.30 28.06
C SER A 92 23.92 -10.33 27.23
N THR A 93 24.04 -10.16 25.91
CA THR A 93 24.91 -10.99 25.05
C THR A 93 25.63 -10.13 24.00
N ARG A 94 26.85 -9.68 24.32
CA ARG A 94 27.47 -8.49 23.69
C ARG A 94 28.52 -8.75 22.59
N LYS A 95 28.98 -9.98 22.34
CA LYS A 95 30.21 -10.20 21.53
C LYS A 95 30.02 -10.85 20.14
N VAL A 96 29.01 -11.68 19.90
CA VAL A 96 28.77 -12.30 18.57
C VAL A 96 27.93 -11.39 17.63
N GLU A 97 27.21 -10.43 18.19
CA GLU A 97 26.25 -9.59 17.45
C GLU A 97 26.89 -8.44 16.65
N VAL A 98 28.10 -7.98 17.02
CA VAL A 98 28.74 -6.78 16.45
C VAL A 98 29.18 -7.00 14.99
N PHE A 99 29.66 -8.20 14.64
CA PHE A 99 30.08 -8.52 13.27
C PHE A 99 28.88 -8.71 12.31
N SER A 100 27.77 -9.23 12.84
CA SER A 100 26.49 -9.29 12.12
C SER A 100 25.93 -7.89 11.84
N ASN A 101 26.13 -6.95 12.78
CA ASN A 101 25.65 -5.57 12.64
C ASN A 101 26.35 -4.82 11.49
N ARG A 102 27.68 -4.93 11.33
CA ARG A 102 28.38 -4.29 10.19
C ARG A 102 27.89 -4.80 8.83
N LYS A 103 27.72 -6.11 8.69
CA LYS A 103 27.19 -6.72 7.45
C LYS A 103 25.73 -6.32 7.19
N ALA A 104 24.91 -6.25 8.23
CA ALA A 104 23.53 -5.79 8.12
C ALA A 104 23.43 -4.31 7.76
N ILE A 105 24.32 -3.47 8.29
CA ILE A 105 24.41 -2.04 7.96
C ILE A 105 24.86 -1.85 6.52
N ASP A 106 25.90 -2.56 6.06
CA ASP A 106 26.36 -2.52 4.66
C ASP A 106 25.25 -2.94 3.69
N LEU A 107 24.56 -4.05 3.99
CA LEU A 107 23.43 -4.52 3.20
C LEU A 107 22.29 -3.48 3.17
N ALA A 108 21.98 -2.87 4.31
CA ALA A 108 20.93 -1.85 4.42
C ALA A 108 21.28 -0.57 3.66
N ILE A 109 22.54 -0.12 3.70
CA ILE A 109 23.02 1.03 2.90
C ILE A 109 22.92 0.69 1.42
N LYS A 110 23.37 -0.49 1.00
CA LYS A 110 23.31 -0.95 -0.39
C LYS A 110 21.88 -1.04 -0.89
N GLU A 111 20.96 -1.55 -0.08
CA GLU A 111 19.52 -1.55 -0.40
C GLU A 111 18.96 -0.13 -0.48
N THR A 112 19.31 0.75 0.46
CA THR A 112 18.85 2.14 0.48
C THR A 112 19.31 2.89 -0.76
N LEU A 113 20.57 2.73 -1.16
CA LEU A 113 21.13 3.32 -2.37
C LEU A 113 20.48 2.77 -3.64
N ARG A 114 20.23 1.45 -3.73
CA ARG A 114 19.53 0.85 -4.87
C ARG A 114 18.10 1.39 -5.02
N TYR A 115 17.37 1.50 -3.91
CA TYR A 115 16.02 2.04 -3.92
C TYR A 115 15.97 3.55 -4.20
N GLY A 116 16.92 4.31 -3.65
CA GLY A 116 17.10 5.72 -3.98
C GLY A 116 17.40 5.90 -5.46
N LEU A 117 18.35 5.13 -6.00
CA LEU A 117 18.72 5.18 -7.42
C LEU A 117 17.53 4.80 -8.31
N PHE A 118 16.79 3.76 -7.97
CA PHE A 118 15.56 3.38 -8.68
C PHE A 118 14.57 4.55 -8.76
N LEU A 119 14.19 5.15 -7.63
CA LEU A 119 13.20 6.23 -7.62
C LEU A 119 13.72 7.53 -8.26
N GLY A 120 15.01 7.80 -8.14
CA GLY A 120 15.67 8.91 -8.82
C GLY A 120 15.65 8.73 -10.35
N THR A 121 16.06 7.56 -10.84
CA THR A 121 16.03 7.24 -12.28
C THR A 121 14.61 7.21 -12.82
N PHE A 122 13.65 6.63 -12.08
CA PHE A 122 12.23 6.63 -12.47
C PHE A 122 11.70 8.06 -12.67
N ALA A 123 11.91 8.94 -11.68
CA ALA A 123 11.45 10.33 -11.74
C ALA A 123 12.17 11.13 -12.84
N GLY A 124 13.48 10.93 -12.99
CA GLY A 124 14.30 11.54 -14.02
C GLY A 124 13.85 11.15 -15.42
N THR A 125 13.77 9.85 -15.71
CA THR A 125 13.30 9.33 -17.01
C THR A 125 11.88 9.78 -17.31
N PHE A 126 10.98 9.78 -16.32
CA PHE A 126 9.62 10.26 -16.50
C PHE A 126 9.61 11.72 -16.95
N VAL A 127 10.26 12.63 -16.21
CA VAL A 127 10.28 14.07 -16.53
C VAL A 127 11.01 14.34 -17.85
N SER A 128 12.11 13.65 -18.13
CA SER A 128 12.83 13.78 -19.40
C SER A 128 11.95 13.40 -20.59
N VAL A 129 11.30 12.25 -20.55
CA VAL A 129 10.42 11.78 -21.63
C VAL A 129 9.19 12.70 -21.78
N ASP A 130 8.63 13.13 -20.65
CA ASP A 130 7.50 14.06 -20.59
C ASP A 130 7.84 15.41 -21.26
N GLU A 131 9.03 15.96 -21.01
CA GLU A 131 9.51 17.21 -21.61
C GLU A 131 9.87 17.05 -23.10
N ILE A 132 10.51 15.93 -23.48
CA ILE A 132 10.84 15.62 -24.87
C ILE A 132 9.57 15.53 -25.72
N ILE A 133 8.56 14.78 -25.27
CA ILE A 133 7.29 14.65 -26.01
C ILE A 133 6.54 15.99 -26.08
N ALA A 134 6.63 16.81 -25.03
CA ALA A 134 6.03 18.14 -25.02
C ALA A 134 6.72 19.09 -26.02
N TYR A 135 8.04 18.96 -26.19
CA TYR A 135 8.82 19.70 -27.18
C TYR A 135 8.50 19.27 -28.62
N LEU A 136 8.45 17.96 -28.90
CA LEU A 136 8.20 17.46 -30.26
C LEU A 136 6.73 17.64 -30.72
N GLY A 137 5.76 17.41 -29.84
CA GLY A 137 4.34 17.31 -30.23
C GLY A 137 3.46 18.49 -29.82
N GLY A 138 4.03 19.50 -29.16
CA GLY A 138 3.30 20.65 -28.63
C GLY A 138 2.45 20.34 -27.39
N HIS A 139 2.53 21.19 -26.37
CA HIS A 139 1.94 20.99 -25.03
C HIS A 139 0.44 20.63 -25.03
N ARG A 140 -0.37 21.21 -25.93
CA ARG A 140 -1.84 21.00 -25.94
C ARG A 140 -2.28 19.70 -26.61
N ARG A 141 -1.53 19.17 -27.58
CA ARG A 141 -1.94 18.00 -28.37
C ARG A 141 -1.53 16.69 -27.68
N THR A 142 -0.39 16.68 -26.99
CA THR A 142 0.19 15.48 -26.37
C THR A 142 -0.25 15.26 -24.92
N ALA A 143 -0.85 16.25 -24.25
CA ALA A 143 -1.22 16.19 -22.83
C ALA A 143 -2.03 14.95 -22.39
N LYS A 144 -2.83 14.36 -23.29
CA LYS A 144 -3.69 13.21 -22.98
C LYS A 144 -2.95 11.87 -22.85
N TRP A 145 -1.82 11.70 -23.54
CA TRP A 145 -1.11 10.40 -23.63
C TRP A 145 0.35 10.48 -23.18
N ARG A 146 0.90 11.68 -23.08
CA ARG A 146 2.31 11.93 -22.74
C ARG A 146 2.73 11.32 -21.42
N SER A 147 1.92 11.47 -20.37
CA SER A 147 2.22 10.91 -19.05
C SER A 147 2.15 9.37 -19.04
N LEU A 148 1.28 8.78 -19.85
CA LEU A 148 1.20 7.32 -19.99
C LEU A 148 2.46 6.77 -20.67
N LEU A 149 2.92 7.43 -21.73
CA LEU A 149 4.12 7.01 -22.46
C LEU A 149 5.40 7.24 -21.62
N ALA A 150 5.49 8.37 -20.91
CA ALA A 150 6.58 8.65 -19.98
C ALA A 150 6.63 7.61 -18.85
N GLY A 151 5.47 7.21 -18.29
CA GLY A 151 5.38 6.15 -17.30
C GLY A 151 5.78 4.77 -17.85
N LEU A 152 5.39 4.44 -19.09
CA LEU A 152 5.76 3.19 -19.75
C LEU A 152 7.27 3.07 -19.97
N ILE A 153 7.91 4.17 -20.38
CA ILE A 153 9.37 4.22 -20.61
C ILE A 153 10.13 4.27 -19.29
N ALA A 154 9.59 4.92 -18.26
CA ALA A 154 10.20 4.96 -16.94
C ALA A 154 10.02 3.63 -16.16
N GLY A 155 8.96 2.87 -16.41
CA GLY A 155 8.61 1.64 -15.69
C GLY A 155 9.75 0.60 -15.57
N PRO A 156 10.51 0.30 -16.65
CA PRO A 156 11.65 -0.60 -16.61
C PRO A 156 12.75 -0.22 -15.60
N SER A 157 12.81 1.04 -15.14
CA SER A 157 13.75 1.45 -14.08
C SER A 157 13.56 0.64 -12.78
N MET A 158 12.39 0.03 -12.55
CA MET A 158 12.14 -0.86 -11.42
C MET A 158 13.07 -2.07 -11.37
N LEU A 159 13.68 -2.47 -12.49
CA LEU A 159 14.68 -3.53 -12.55
C LEU A 159 15.99 -3.15 -11.83
N LEU A 160 16.29 -1.85 -11.68
CA LEU A 160 17.46 -1.35 -10.94
C LEU A 160 17.43 -1.72 -9.45
N THR A 161 16.25 -2.03 -8.92
CA THR A 161 16.07 -2.46 -7.52
C THR A 161 16.68 -3.83 -7.23
N GLY A 162 16.89 -4.67 -8.26
CA GLY A 162 17.65 -5.92 -8.19
C GLY A 162 17.01 -7.08 -8.96
N PRO A 163 17.75 -7.78 -9.85
CA PRO A 163 17.21 -8.88 -10.65
C PRO A 163 16.83 -10.15 -9.85
N LYS A 164 17.26 -10.24 -8.56
CA LYS A 164 16.95 -11.37 -7.67
C LYS A 164 15.89 -11.04 -6.60
N THR A 165 15.38 -9.80 -6.56
CA THR A 165 14.39 -9.37 -5.57
C THR A 165 13.08 -9.06 -6.28
N GLN A 166 12.19 -10.04 -6.35
CA GLN A 166 10.85 -9.82 -6.88
C GLN A 166 10.03 -8.99 -5.90
N HIS A 167 9.87 -7.70 -6.18
CA HIS A 167 9.02 -6.80 -5.39
C HIS A 167 7.54 -6.94 -5.79
N THR A 168 7.02 -8.16 -5.80
CA THR A 168 5.63 -8.48 -6.20
C THR A 168 4.61 -7.68 -5.40
N SER A 169 4.82 -7.52 -4.09
CA SER A 169 3.92 -6.73 -3.23
C SER A 169 3.87 -5.26 -3.63
N LEU A 170 5.01 -4.67 -4.02
CA LEU A 170 5.08 -3.28 -4.47
C LEU A 170 4.44 -3.11 -5.84
N ALA A 171 4.67 -4.06 -6.76
CA ALA A 171 4.04 -4.05 -8.09
C ALA A 171 2.51 -4.17 -7.99
N ILE A 172 2.00 -5.09 -7.17
CA ILE A 172 0.57 -5.25 -6.91
C ILE A 172 0.00 -3.96 -6.30
N TYR A 173 0.71 -3.33 -5.37
CA TYR A 173 0.27 -2.06 -4.77
C TYR A 173 0.18 -0.93 -5.80
N ILE A 174 1.20 -0.76 -6.65
CA ILE A 174 1.20 0.25 -7.72
C ILE A 174 0.07 -0.03 -8.71
N LEU A 175 -0.11 -1.29 -9.12
CA LEU A 175 -1.19 -1.71 -10.02
C LEU A 175 -2.56 -1.38 -9.42
N MET A 176 -2.79 -1.71 -8.15
CA MET A 176 -4.04 -1.39 -7.45
C MET A 176 -4.28 0.12 -7.41
N ARG A 177 -3.26 0.93 -7.09
CA ARG A 177 -3.37 2.39 -7.08
C ARG A 177 -3.66 2.95 -8.47
N ALA A 178 -3.00 2.43 -9.50
CA ALA A 178 -3.24 2.80 -10.89
C ALA A 178 -4.66 2.44 -11.32
N ALA A 179 -5.15 1.25 -10.97
CA ALA A 179 -6.52 0.82 -11.24
C ALA A 179 -7.54 1.74 -10.55
N VAL A 180 -7.37 2.04 -9.26
CA VAL A 180 -8.27 2.96 -8.52
C VAL A 180 -8.29 4.34 -9.16
N LEU A 181 -7.13 4.88 -9.54
CA LEU A 181 -7.06 6.19 -10.21
C LEU A 181 -7.72 6.13 -11.60
N ALA A 182 -7.44 5.09 -12.39
CA ALA A 182 -8.05 4.88 -13.70
C ALA A 182 -9.57 4.75 -13.61
N SER A 183 -10.08 4.02 -12.62
CA SER A 183 -11.52 3.90 -12.34
C SER A 183 -12.15 5.25 -11.99
N ARG A 184 -11.54 6.02 -11.07
CA ARG A 184 -12.03 7.35 -10.69
C ARG A 184 -12.05 8.33 -11.87
N CYS A 185 -10.96 8.35 -12.65
CA CYS A 185 -10.87 9.17 -13.85
C CYS A 185 -11.86 8.71 -14.94
N GLY A 186 -12.07 7.40 -15.07
CA GLY A 186 -13.00 6.78 -16.01
C GLY A 186 -14.46 7.12 -15.72
N ILE A 187 -14.86 7.08 -14.45
CA ILE A 187 -16.21 7.47 -13.99
C ILE A 187 -16.49 8.95 -14.32
N LYS A 188 -15.51 9.84 -14.13
CA LYS A 188 -15.64 11.28 -14.44
C LYS A 188 -15.64 11.61 -15.94
N SER A 189 -15.22 10.67 -16.80
CA SER A 189 -15.09 10.89 -18.24
C SER A 189 -16.43 10.76 -18.98
N LYS A 190 -16.78 11.73 -19.83
CA LYS A 190 -18.02 11.69 -20.65
C LYS A 190 -18.12 10.46 -21.57
N ARG A 191 -16.98 9.92 -22.01
CA ARG A 191 -16.92 8.78 -22.96
C ARG A 191 -16.89 7.43 -22.24
N PHE A 192 -16.12 7.33 -21.15
CA PHE A 192 -15.95 6.08 -20.39
C PHE A 192 -16.94 5.93 -19.22
N GLY A 193 -17.64 7.00 -18.83
CA GLY A 193 -18.61 6.98 -17.73
C GLY A 193 -19.77 6.00 -17.97
N LYS A 194 -20.15 5.73 -19.23
CA LYS A 194 -21.17 4.70 -19.54
C LYS A 194 -20.65 3.27 -19.28
N ILE A 195 -19.39 2.99 -19.60
CA ILE A 195 -18.76 1.67 -19.41
C ILE A 195 -18.40 1.45 -17.93
N CYS A 196 -18.02 2.51 -17.22
CA CYS A 196 -17.69 2.46 -15.79
C CYS A 196 -18.91 2.61 -14.86
N LYS A 197 -20.13 2.76 -15.40
CA LYS A 197 -21.38 2.87 -14.63
C LYS A 197 -21.64 1.68 -13.69
N PRO A 198 -21.33 0.41 -14.04
CA PRO A 198 -21.47 -0.73 -13.12
C PRO A 198 -20.56 -0.62 -11.90
N LEU A 199 -19.41 0.03 -12.05
CA LEU A 199 -18.46 0.25 -10.96
C LEU A 199 -18.93 1.32 -9.97
N THR A 200 -19.98 2.07 -10.32
CA THR A 200 -20.56 3.15 -9.50
C THR A 200 -21.79 2.67 -8.72
N TRP A 201 -21.89 1.37 -8.45
CA TRP A 201 -23.01 0.79 -7.71
C TRP A 201 -23.08 1.38 -6.29
N LYS A 202 -24.29 1.71 -5.81
CA LYS A 202 -24.55 2.40 -4.54
C LYS A 202 -23.90 1.72 -3.32
N HIS A 203 -23.75 0.39 -3.36
CA HIS A 203 -23.11 -0.42 -2.31
C HIS A 203 -21.94 -1.25 -2.85
N GLY A 204 -21.32 -0.81 -3.96
CA GLY A 204 -20.22 -1.54 -4.59
C GLY A 204 -18.97 -1.65 -3.72
N ASP A 205 -18.75 -0.66 -2.86
CA ASP A 205 -17.72 -0.65 -1.82
C ASP A 205 -17.94 -1.74 -0.76
N VAL A 206 -19.17 -1.88 -0.26
CA VAL A 206 -19.55 -2.93 0.71
C VAL A 206 -19.42 -4.31 0.05
N PHE A 207 -19.93 -4.46 -1.17
CA PHE A 207 -19.80 -5.72 -1.90
C PHE A 207 -18.34 -6.10 -2.13
N LEU A 208 -17.50 -5.15 -2.56
CA LEU A 208 -16.07 -5.36 -2.75
C LEU A 208 -15.37 -5.72 -1.43
N MET A 209 -15.74 -5.06 -0.33
CA MET A 209 -15.23 -5.38 1.00
C MET A 209 -15.63 -6.81 1.40
N CYS A 210 -16.91 -7.19 1.27
CA CYS A 210 -17.39 -8.53 1.59
C CYS A 210 -16.71 -9.61 0.73
N LEU A 211 -16.60 -9.37 -0.58
CA LEU A 211 -15.97 -10.31 -1.52
C LEU A 211 -14.48 -10.48 -1.22
N SER A 212 -13.75 -9.38 -0.99
CA SER A 212 -12.34 -9.44 -0.61
C SER A 212 -12.13 -10.13 0.75
N SER A 213 -12.99 -9.85 1.73
CA SER A 213 -12.93 -10.46 3.06
C SER A 213 -13.24 -11.96 2.99
N SER A 214 -14.24 -12.35 2.21
CA SER A 214 -14.58 -13.75 1.96
C SER A 214 -13.42 -14.50 1.30
N GLN A 215 -12.78 -13.90 0.29
CA GLN A 215 -11.64 -14.51 -0.39
C GLN A 215 -10.44 -14.70 0.56
N VAL A 216 -10.12 -13.68 1.36
CA VAL A 216 -9.04 -13.72 2.34
C VAL A 216 -9.31 -14.79 3.40
N LEU A 217 -10.54 -14.86 3.91
CA LEU A 217 -10.92 -15.83 4.95
C LEU A 217 -10.95 -17.26 4.39
N SER A 218 -11.48 -17.47 3.19
CA SER A 218 -11.43 -18.78 2.51
C SER A 218 -9.99 -19.23 2.26
N ALA A 219 -9.12 -18.33 1.78
CA ALA A 219 -7.70 -18.64 1.62
C ALA A 219 -7.03 -18.97 2.96
N TYR A 220 -7.39 -18.27 4.03
CA TYR A 220 -6.88 -18.52 5.38
C TYR A 220 -7.32 -19.88 5.95
N ILE A 221 -8.55 -20.32 5.70
CA ILE A 221 -9.05 -21.60 6.24
C ILE A 221 -8.63 -22.76 5.34
N LEU A 222 -8.86 -22.68 4.03
CA LEU A 222 -8.70 -23.83 3.13
C LEU A 222 -7.25 -24.01 2.64
N LYS A 223 -6.52 -22.92 2.39
CA LYS A 223 -5.19 -22.97 1.76
C LYS A 223 -4.25 -21.86 2.26
N GLN A 224 -3.83 -21.95 3.52
CA GLN A 224 -2.94 -20.97 4.14
C GLN A 224 -1.63 -20.73 3.38
N ASP A 225 -1.10 -21.75 2.70
CA ASP A 225 0.17 -21.66 1.99
C ASP A 225 0.10 -20.84 0.70
N SER A 226 -1.11 -20.47 0.27
CA SER A 226 -1.30 -19.49 -0.80
C SER A 226 -1.00 -18.05 -0.36
N LEU A 227 -0.99 -17.79 0.94
CA LEU A 227 -0.78 -16.46 1.50
C LEU A 227 0.71 -16.18 1.71
N PRO A 228 1.16 -14.91 1.55
CA PRO A 228 2.53 -14.53 1.89
C PRO A 228 2.86 -14.90 3.35
N PRO A 229 4.07 -15.40 3.65
CA PRO A 229 4.42 -15.88 5.01
C PRO A 229 4.22 -14.83 6.11
N SER A 230 4.52 -13.56 5.82
CA SER A 230 4.28 -12.45 6.74
C SER A 230 2.80 -12.23 7.03
N TYR A 231 1.95 -12.35 6.01
CA TYR A 231 0.51 -12.21 6.14
C TYR A 231 -0.11 -13.42 6.85
N LYS A 232 0.37 -14.64 6.55
CA LYS A 232 0.00 -15.87 7.28
C LYS A 232 0.30 -15.73 8.79
N SER A 233 1.50 -15.25 9.15
CA SER A 233 1.86 -15.02 10.55
C SER A 233 0.97 -13.96 11.22
N PHE A 234 0.66 -12.87 10.52
CA PHE A 234 -0.26 -11.85 10.99
C PHE A 234 -1.66 -12.43 11.25
N LEU A 235 -2.21 -13.16 10.29
CA LEU A 235 -3.53 -13.77 10.44
C LEU A 235 -3.56 -14.84 11.53
N ASN A 236 -2.52 -15.64 11.71
CA ASN A 236 -2.46 -16.60 12.82
C ASN A 236 -2.45 -15.89 14.18
N LYS A 237 -1.70 -14.79 14.30
CA LYS A 237 -1.66 -13.98 15.53
C LYS A 237 -3.02 -13.33 15.85
N HIS A 238 -3.69 -12.77 14.85
CA HIS A 238 -4.99 -12.12 15.02
C HIS A 238 -6.16 -13.10 15.07
N GLY A 239 -6.05 -14.24 14.39
CA GLY A 239 -6.99 -15.37 14.46
C GLY A 239 -7.01 -16.02 15.83
N GLY A 240 -5.87 -16.10 16.53
CA GLY A 240 -5.82 -16.54 17.93
C GLY A 240 -6.29 -17.96 18.16
N LYS A 241 -6.24 -18.77 17.12
CA LYS A 241 -6.50 -20.19 17.15
C LYS A 241 -5.22 -20.90 16.77
N ASP A 242 -5.02 -22.06 17.37
CA ASP A 242 -3.91 -22.93 17.04
C ASP A 242 -4.05 -23.49 15.62
N LEU A 243 -2.93 -23.82 15.00
CA LEU A 243 -2.90 -24.38 13.65
C LEU A 243 -3.64 -25.71 13.57
N SER A 244 -3.59 -26.53 14.63
CA SER A 244 -4.29 -27.81 14.71
C SER A 244 -5.81 -27.62 14.74
N ILE A 245 -6.31 -26.61 15.47
CA ILE A 245 -7.74 -26.26 15.47
C ILE A 245 -8.16 -25.81 14.07
N LEU A 246 -7.35 -24.99 13.41
CA LEU A 246 -7.67 -24.50 12.07
C LEU A 246 -7.65 -25.62 11.02
N GLN A 247 -6.75 -26.60 11.15
CA GLN A 247 -6.75 -27.79 10.31
C GLN A 247 -8.02 -28.62 10.53
N GLY A 248 -8.48 -28.76 11.78
CA GLY A 248 -9.78 -29.37 12.07
C GLY A 248 -10.94 -28.62 11.40
N VAL A 249 -10.94 -27.28 11.43
CA VAL A 249 -11.94 -26.44 10.73
C VAL A 249 -11.85 -26.61 9.21
N LYS A 250 -10.65 -26.78 8.65
CA LYS A 250 -10.45 -27.05 7.22
C LYS A 250 -11.02 -28.41 6.82
N ASP A 251 -10.79 -29.45 7.62
CA ASP A 251 -11.30 -30.79 7.37
C ASP A 251 -12.85 -30.77 7.36
N ILE A 252 -13.47 -30.04 8.31
CA ILE A 252 -14.92 -29.79 8.36
C ILE A 252 -15.42 -29.08 7.09
N ALA A 253 -14.79 -27.95 6.74
CA ALA A 253 -15.19 -27.15 5.59
C ALA A 253 -15.05 -27.90 4.25
N SER A 254 -14.15 -28.89 4.20
CA SER A 254 -13.87 -29.71 3.02
C SER A 254 -14.66 -31.02 3.00
N GLY A 255 -15.42 -31.33 4.05
CA GLY A 255 -16.13 -32.61 4.20
C GLY A 255 -15.21 -33.83 4.29
N LEU A 256 -13.96 -33.63 4.73
CA LEU A 256 -12.97 -34.69 4.89
C LEU A 256 -13.01 -35.27 6.31
N PRO A 257 -12.66 -36.55 6.51
CA PRO A 257 -12.54 -37.12 7.84
C PRO A 257 -11.47 -36.39 8.64
N PHE A 258 -11.67 -36.28 9.96
CA PHE A 258 -10.75 -35.59 10.84
C PHE A 258 -9.41 -36.32 10.92
N THR A 259 -8.32 -35.61 10.57
CA THR A 259 -6.97 -36.20 10.56
C THR A 259 -6.15 -35.87 11.82
N ASN A 260 -6.57 -34.84 12.60
CA ASN A 260 -5.72 -34.21 13.62
C ASN A 260 -6.41 -34.04 15.00
N LEU A 261 -7.33 -34.94 15.38
CA LEU A 261 -8.08 -34.83 16.64
C LEU A 261 -7.17 -34.87 17.87
N GLU A 262 -6.22 -35.81 17.91
CA GLU A 262 -5.26 -35.95 19.03
C GLU A 262 -4.42 -34.68 19.25
N ALA A 263 -4.06 -33.98 18.17
CA ALA A 263 -3.31 -32.73 18.26
C ALA A 263 -4.15 -31.59 18.86
N ILE A 264 -5.46 -31.58 18.60
CA ILE A 264 -6.40 -30.61 19.16
C ILE A 264 -6.63 -30.89 20.65
N GLU A 265 -6.82 -32.15 21.03
CA GLU A 265 -6.94 -32.56 22.44
C GLU A 265 -5.70 -32.17 23.24
N LYS A 266 -4.50 -32.49 22.72
CA LYS A 266 -3.23 -32.12 23.34
C LYS A 266 -3.08 -30.62 23.52
N TYR A 267 -3.53 -29.81 22.57
CA TYR A 267 -3.51 -28.35 22.66
C TYR A 267 -4.39 -27.85 23.81
N TYR A 268 -5.64 -28.31 23.90
CA TYR A 268 -6.53 -27.89 24.98
C TYR A 268 -6.06 -28.38 26.35
N ASN A 269 -5.53 -29.61 26.44
CA ASN A 269 -4.93 -30.15 27.67
C ASN A 269 -3.75 -29.28 28.13
N SER A 270 -2.91 -28.82 27.21
CA SER A 270 -1.81 -27.90 27.53
C SER A 270 -2.28 -26.51 27.98
N THR A 271 -3.51 -26.14 27.64
CA THR A 271 -4.16 -24.88 28.05
C THR A 271 -4.97 -25.05 29.35
N GLY A 272 -4.98 -26.26 29.93
CA GLY A 272 -5.69 -26.57 31.18
C GLY A 272 -7.17 -26.96 31.01
N VAL A 273 -7.59 -27.30 29.79
CA VAL A 273 -8.96 -27.75 29.50
C VAL A 273 -8.91 -29.19 28.99
N ASP A 274 -9.38 -30.13 29.80
CA ASP A 274 -9.47 -31.53 29.40
C ASP A 274 -10.67 -31.75 28.48
N ILE A 275 -10.40 -32.16 27.24
CA ILE A 275 -11.42 -32.40 26.21
C ILE A 275 -11.11 -33.71 25.51
N LYS A 276 -12.14 -34.54 25.40
CA LYS A 276 -12.13 -35.75 24.57
C LYS A 276 -13.02 -35.51 23.36
N LEU A 277 -12.43 -35.58 22.16
CA LEU A 277 -13.11 -35.36 20.89
C LEU A 277 -13.56 -36.69 20.29
N ASP A 278 -14.81 -36.74 19.86
CA ASP A 278 -15.38 -37.91 19.19
C ASP A 278 -15.18 -37.77 17.66
N PRO A 279 -14.55 -38.74 16.98
CA PRO A 279 -14.39 -38.73 15.53
C PRO A 279 -15.71 -38.73 14.74
N GLU A 280 -16.83 -39.18 15.31
CA GLU A 280 -18.15 -39.20 14.66
C GLU A 280 -19.03 -37.97 14.98
N MET A 281 -18.48 -36.94 15.63
CA MET A 281 -19.27 -35.79 16.05
C MET A 281 -19.89 -35.02 14.87
N LYS A 282 -21.21 -34.83 14.92
CA LYS A 282 -21.96 -34.05 13.91
C LYS A 282 -21.84 -32.53 14.10
N ILE A 283 -21.57 -32.07 15.33
CA ILE A 283 -21.50 -30.65 15.66
C ILE A 283 -20.10 -30.35 16.24
N PRO A 284 -19.22 -29.65 15.50
CA PRO A 284 -17.82 -29.45 15.84
C PRO A 284 -17.57 -28.35 16.89
N CYS A 285 -18.60 -27.99 17.63
CA CYS A 285 -18.60 -26.95 18.66
C CYS A 285 -17.40 -27.12 19.63
N THR A 286 -17.18 -28.34 20.10
CA THR A 286 -16.10 -28.69 21.04
C THR A 286 -14.69 -28.44 20.47
N ILE A 287 -14.49 -28.53 19.14
CA ILE A 287 -13.20 -28.17 18.50
C ILE A 287 -12.92 -26.67 18.67
N ILE A 288 -13.95 -25.83 18.52
CA ILE A 288 -13.78 -24.38 18.39
C ILE A 288 -13.74 -23.70 19.75
N HIS A 289 -14.60 -24.10 20.69
CA HIS A 289 -14.76 -23.42 21.99
C HIS A 289 -14.49 -24.31 23.20
N GLY A 290 -14.11 -25.57 22.98
CA GLY A 290 -13.83 -26.52 24.04
C GLY A 290 -15.02 -26.69 24.98
N ASN A 291 -14.78 -26.56 26.28
CA ASN A 291 -15.80 -26.70 27.33
C ASN A 291 -16.63 -25.41 27.58
N GLN A 292 -16.45 -24.35 26.78
CA GLN A 292 -17.23 -23.13 26.94
C GLN A 292 -18.53 -23.17 26.14
N SER A 293 -19.56 -22.46 26.61
CA SER A 293 -20.77 -22.21 25.82
C SER A 293 -20.47 -21.26 24.65
N CYS A 294 -21.21 -21.38 23.55
CA CYS A 294 -20.99 -20.60 22.33
C CYS A 294 -21.00 -19.09 22.59
N SER A 295 -21.96 -18.60 23.38
CA SER A 295 -22.09 -17.17 23.68
C SER A 295 -20.96 -16.65 24.58
N ALA A 296 -20.58 -17.42 25.60
CA ALA A 296 -19.46 -17.07 26.48
C ALA A 296 -18.14 -17.04 25.71
N HIS A 297 -17.95 -17.97 24.78
CA HIS A 297 -16.77 -17.99 23.92
C HIS A 297 -16.72 -16.78 22.98
N VAL A 298 -17.83 -16.38 22.38
CA VAL A 298 -17.88 -15.19 21.51
C VAL A 298 -17.45 -13.93 22.26
N VAL A 299 -17.99 -13.69 23.45
CA VAL A 299 -17.67 -12.49 24.24
C VAL A 299 -16.21 -12.50 24.69
N SER A 300 -15.73 -13.61 25.24
CA SER A 300 -14.35 -13.74 25.70
C SER A 300 -13.34 -13.61 24.55
N PHE A 301 -13.60 -14.26 23.42
CA PHE A 301 -12.78 -14.17 22.23
C PHE A 301 -12.79 -12.76 21.63
N PHE A 302 -13.94 -12.09 21.61
CA PHE A 302 -14.04 -10.70 21.13
C PHE A 302 -13.14 -9.75 21.94
N LEU A 303 -13.18 -9.83 23.27
CA LEU A 303 -12.32 -9.03 24.15
C LEU A 303 -10.83 -9.34 23.93
N GLN A 304 -10.48 -10.61 23.78
CA GLN A 304 -9.11 -11.03 23.48
C GLN A 304 -8.65 -10.56 22.09
N ALA A 305 -9.52 -10.62 21.08
CA ALA A 305 -9.25 -10.14 19.74
C ALA A 305 -9.02 -8.62 19.73
N TYR A 306 -9.87 -7.86 20.45
CA TYR A 306 -9.73 -6.42 20.59
C TYR A 306 -8.40 -6.03 21.25
N LYS A 307 -8.01 -6.69 22.35
CA LYS A 307 -6.72 -6.48 23.00
C LYS A 307 -5.52 -6.76 22.08
N ARG A 308 -5.61 -7.78 21.21
CA ARG A 308 -4.57 -8.10 20.22
C ARG A 308 -4.52 -7.09 19.07
N ALA A 309 -5.65 -6.51 18.70
CA ALA A 309 -5.77 -5.53 17.63
C ALA A 309 -5.25 -4.14 18.04
N LEU A 310 -5.50 -3.72 19.27
CA LEU A 310 -5.15 -2.39 19.78
C LEU A 310 -3.69 -1.93 19.55
N PRO A 311 -2.64 -2.73 19.85
CA PRO A 311 -1.25 -2.31 19.63
C PRO A 311 -0.86 -2.15 18.15
N VAL A 312 -1.64 -2.72 17.23
CA VAL A 312 -1.40 -2.60 15.79
C VAL A 312 -2.14 -1.37 15.23
N TYR A 313 -3.41 -1.21 15.57
CA TYR A 313 -4.23 -0.14 15.00
C TYR A 313 -3.97 1.22 15.64
N LEU A 314 -3.66 1.27 16.94
CA LEU A 314 -3.45 2.54 17.64
C LEU A 314 -2.29 3.34 17.01
N PRO A 315 -1.08 2.80 16.77
CA PRO A 315 -0.03 3.54 16.08
C PRO A 315 -0.41 3.93 14.65
N VAL A 316 -1.08 3.03 13.92
CA VAL A 316 -1.42 3.24 12.50
C VAL A 316 -2.40 4.39 12.31
N TYR A 317 -3.35 4.59 13.23
CA TYR A 317 -4.30 5.71 13.14
C TYR A 317 -3.84 6.94 13.91
N LEU A 318 -3.23 6.77 15.09
CA LEU A 318 -2.83 7.89 15.94
C LEU A 318 -1.65 8.65 15.35
N ILE A 319 -0.64 7.97 14.81
CA ILE A 319 0.56 8.66 14.29
C ILE A 319 0.22 9.56 13.10
N PRO A 320 -0.50 9.12 12.05
CA PRO A 320 -0.92 10.01 10.99
C PRO A 320 -1.83 11.14 11.47
N ALA A 321 -2.76 10.87 12.39
CA ALA A 321 -3.61 11.91 12.96
C ALA A 321 -2.80 13.00 13.68
N LEU A 322 -1.79 12.60 14.47
CA LEU A 322 -0.90 13.52 15.17
C LEU A 322 0.04 14.29 14.23
N ILE A 323 0.52 13.67 13.16
CA ILE A 323 1.43 14.33 12.20
C ILE A 323 0.67 15.30 11.29
N VAL A 324 -0.47 14.87 10.74
CA VAL A 324 -1.21 15.60 9.70
C VAL A 324 -2.18 16.62 10.32
N HIS A 325 -2.90 16.26 11.38
CA HIS A 325 -3.94 17.11 11.97
C HIS A 325 -3.51 17.82 13.26
N ARG A 326 -2.19 17.96 13.51
CA ARG A 326 -1.65 18.59 14.74
C ARG A 326 -2.27 19.96 15.05
N GLN A 327 -2.56 20.75 14.02
CA GLN A 327 -3.12 22.10 14.15
C GLN A 327 -4.64 22.12 14.40
N GLY A 328 -5.36 21.08 13.96
CA GLY A 328 -6.79 20.92 14.19
C GLY A 328 -7.13 20.29 15.54
N LEU A 329 -6.26 19.42 16.06
CA LEU A 329 -6.43 18.76 17.35
C LEU A 329 -6.18 19.67 18.56
N LEU A 330 -5.33 20.69 18.42
CA LEU A 330 -5.01 21.65 19.48
C LEU A 330 -5.98 22.84 19.58
N LYS A 331 -6.92 22.97 18.62
CA LYS A 331 -7.88 24.08 18.53
C LYS A 331 -9.31 23.69 18.95
N ARG A 332 -9.53 22.44 19.34
CA ARG A 332 -10.79 21.94 19.92
C ARG A 332 -10.61 21.74 21.41
#